data_AF-A0A855K4T4-F1
#
_entry.id   AF-A0A855K4T4-F1
#
_cell.length_a   1.000
_cell.length_b   1.000
_cell.length_c   1.000
_cell.angle_alpha   90.00
_cell.angle_beta   90.00
_cell.angle_gamma   90.00
#
_symmetry.space_group_name_H-M   'P 1'
#
loop_
_entity.id
_entity.type
_entity.pdbx_description
1 polymer ?
#
loop_
_entity_poly.entity_id
_entity_poly.type
_entity_poly.pdbx_seq_one_letter_code
_entity_poly.pdbx_strand_id
1 'polypeptide(L)'
;ACVERVGVGFLFAPSHHPGVARVGPVRRQLGTRTVFNLLGPLCNPAGAPRQLLGVYATSLVKPVAEALKTLGAERALVVAARDGLDELTLSG
;
A
#
# COMPACT_ATOMS: atom_id res chain seq x y z
N ALA A 1 5.28 -7.17 -20.75
CA ALA A 1 4.36 -8.06 -21.51
C ALA A 1 2.86 -7.72 -21.33
N CYS A 2 2.22 -7.94 -20.17
CA CYS A 2 0.76 -7.71 -20.04
C CYS A 2 0.40 -6.23 -19.99
N VAL A 3 1.09 -5.45 -19.14
CA VAL A 3 0.89 -3.99 -19.00
C VAL A 3 1.08 -3.29 -20.34
N GLU A 4 2.11 -3.64 -21.11
CA GLU A 4 2.40 -3.02 -22.41
C GLU A 4 1.33 -3.32 -23.47
N ARG A 5 0.64 -4.47 -23.38
CA ARG A 5 -0.33 -4.91 -24.40
C ARG A 5 -1.76 -4.53 -24.06
N VAL A 6 -2.11 -4.55 -22.77
CA VAL A 6 -3.50 -4.45 -22.28
C VAL A 6 -3.69 -3.22 -21.37
N GLY A 7 -2.60 -2.58 -20.92
CA GLY A 7 -2.65 -1.47 -19.97
C GLY A 7 -2.89 -1.90 -18.52
N VAL A 8 -2.92 -3.21 -18.24
CA VAL A 8 -3.23 -3.77 -16.91
C VAL A 8 -2.18 -4.79 -16.51
N GLY A 9 -1.78 -4.74 -15.23
CA GLY A 9 -0.89 -5.72 -14.61
C GLY A 9 -1.33 -6.03 -13.20
N PHE A 10 -1.33 -7.30 -12.85
CA PHE A 10 -1.53 -7.77 -11.48
C PHE A 10 -0.21 -8.32 -10.96
N LEU A 11 0.25 -7.79 -9.83
CA LEU A 11 1.48 -8.23 -9.19
C LEU A 11 1.13 -8.97 -7.90
N PHE A 12 1.31 -10.30 -7.93
CA PHE A 12 1.01 -11.14 -6.77
C PHE A 12 2.06 -10.94 -5.66
N ALA A 13 1.62 -10.54 -4.46
CA ALA A 13 2.49 -10.08 -3.39
C ALA A 13 3.56 -11.11 -2.94
N PRO A 14 3.25 -12.41 -2.73
CA PRO A 14 4.25 -13.41 -2.36
C PRO A 14 5.40 -13.54 -3.38
N SER A 15 5.12 -13.30 -4.67
CA SER A 15 6.12 -13.38 -5.73
C SER A 15 7.06 -12.17 -5.76
N HIS A 16 6.65 -11.03 -5.19
CA HIS A 16 7.40 -9.76 -5.29
C HIS A 16 7.95 -9.27 -3.95
N HIS A 17 7.54 -9.87 -2.82
CA HIS A 17 7.99 -9.50 -1.48
C HIS A 17 8.50 -10.70 -0.66
N PRO A 18 9.51 -11.45 -1.15
CA PRO A 18 10.01 -12.65 -0.45
C PRO A 18 10.57 -12.35 0.95
N GLY A 19 11.08 -11.13 1.18
CA GLY A 19 11.53 -10.68 2.50
C GLY A 19 10.38 -10.56 3.52
N VAL A 20 9.19 -10.16 3.07
CA VAL A 20 8.00 -10.00 3.94
C VAL A 20 7.45 -11.36 4.35
N ALA A 21 7.65 -12.41 3.56
CA ALA A 21 7.23 -13.77 3.93
C ALA A 21 7.91 -14.25 5.23
N ARG A 22 9.16 -13.84 5.47
CA ARG A 22 9.94 -14.21 6.66
C ARG A 22 9.32 -13.70 7.96
N VAL A 23 8.64 -12.55 7.92
CA VAL A 23 7.97 -11.97 9.09
C VAL A 23 6.52 -12.46 9.26
N GLY A 24 6.02 -13.29 8.33
CA GLY A 24 4.67 -13.83 8.37
C GLY A 24 4.30 -14.55 9.68
N PRO A 25 5.15 -15.46 10.21
CA PRO A 25 4.87 -16.17 11.46
C PRO A 25 4.72 -15.25 12.67
N VAL A 26 5.66 -14.31 12.87
CA VAL A 26 5.61 -13.37 14.01
C VAL A 26 4.41 -12.43 13.90
N ARG A 27 4.07 -11.97 12.69
CA ARG A 27 2.87 -11.14 12.47
C ARG A 27 1.59 -11.88 12.83
N ARG A 28 1.49 -13.17 12.48
CA ARG A 28 0.35 -14.01 12.86
C ARG A 28 0.24 -14.19 14.38
N GLN A 29 1.37 -14.38 15.06
CA GLN A 29 1.39 -14.49 16.53
C GLN A 29 0.98 -13.19 17.24
N LEU A 30 1.42 -12.04 16.72
CA LEU A 30 1.08 -10.73 17.31
C LEU A 30 -0.41 -10.38 17.18
N GLY A 31 -1.07 -10.82 16.11
CA GLY A 31 -2.51 -10.61 15.91
C GLY A 31 -2.97 -9.15 15.82
N THR A 32 -2.05 -8.20 15.77
CA THR A 32 -2.32 -6.76 15.75
C THR A 32 -1.71 -6.07 14.54
N ARG A 33 -2.15 -4.84 14.27
CA ARG A 33 -1.60 -4.00 13.20
C ARG A 33 -0.19 -3.54 13.59
N THR A 34 0.72 -3.61 12.62
CA THR A 34 2.12 -3.19 12.77
C THR A 34 2.52 -2.34 11.57
N VAL A 35 3.72 -1.77 11.59
CA VAL A 35 4.28 -1.05 10.42
C VAL A 35 4.27 -1.91 9.14
N PHE A 36 4.36 -3.25 9.26
CA PHE A 36 4.28 -4.16 8.11
C PHE A 36 2.94 -4.13 7.38
N ASN A 37 1.86 -3.65 8.00
CA ASN A 37 0.59 -3.44 7.32
C ASN A 37 0.64 -2.25 6.35
N LEU A 38 1.59 -1.34 6.53
CA LEU A 38 1.80 -0.17 5.67
C LEU A 38 2.91 -0.39 4.64
N LEU A 39 3.83 -1.33 4.88
CA LEU A 39 4.97 -1.56 3.98
C LEU A 39 4.58 -2.15 2.63
N GLY A 40 3.56 -3.01 2.57
CA GLY A 40 3.17 -3.67 1.33
C GLY A 40 2.94 -2.66 0.18
N PRO A 41 2.07 -1.67 0.38
CA PRO A 41 1.81 -0.67 -0.65
C PRO A 41 2.92 0.34 -0.90
N LEU A 42 3.83 0.54 0.07
CA LEU A 42 5.01 1.41 -0.10
C LEU A 42 6.09 0.75 -0.96
N CYS A 43 6.12 -0.58 -1.01
CA CYS A 43 7.08 -1.38 -1.78
C CYS A 43 6.62 -1.62 -3.22
N ASN A 44 6.30 -0.57 -3.98
CA ASN A 44 5.77 -0.68 -5.35
C ASN A 44 6.75 -1.42 -6.29
N PRO A 45 6.47 -2.69 -6.71
CA PRO A 45 7.38 -3.45 -7.55
C PRO A 45 7.37 -3.01 -9.02
N ALA A 46 6.31 -2.30 -9.44
CA ALA A 46 6.19 -1.78 -10.80
C ALA A 46 6.93 -0.45 -10.98
N GLY A 47 7.37 0.20 -9.90
CA GLY A 47 7.94 1.54 -9.96
C GLY A 47 6.96 2.59 -10.50
N ALA A 48 5.65 2.38 -10.36
CA ALA A 48 4.65 3.30 -10.85
C ALA A 48 4.80 4.70 -10.19
N PRO A 49 5.03 5.78 -10.97
CA PRO A 49 5.31 7.10 -10.43
C PRO A 49 4.08 7.77 -9.79
N ARG A 50 2.88 7.25 -10.08
CA ARG A 50 1.60 7.77 -9.60
C ARG A 50 0.82 6.67 -8.90
N GLN A 51 0.37 6.94 -7.68
CA GLN A 51 -0.22 5.92 -6.82
C GLN A 51 -1.48 6.45 -6.12
N LEU A 52 -2.53 5.63 -6.10
CA LEU A 52 -3.68 5.77 -5.20
C LEU A 52 -3.53 4.73 -4.10
N LEU A 53 -3.56 5.18 -2.85
CA LEU A 53 -3.33 4.31 -1.71
C LEU A 53 -4.37 4.51 -0.61
N GLY A 54 -4.94 3.40 -0.19
CA GLY A 54 -5.76 3.28 1.01
C GLY A 54 -4.98 3.14 2.30
N VAL A 55 -5.44 3.79 3.38
CA VAL A 55 -4.99 3.51 4.75
C VAL A 55 -6.17 3.33 5.69
N TYR A 56 -6.02 2.43 6.65
CA TYR A 56 -7.09 2.04 7.59
C TYR A 56 -7.40 3.08 8.68
N ALA A 57 -6.65 4.18 8.75
CA ALA A 57 -6.84 5.22 9.76
C ALA A 57 -6.45 6.59 9.20
N THR A 58 -7.27 7.59 9.46
CA THR A 58 -7.05 8.99 8.99
C THR A 58 -5.73 9.58 9.48
N SER A 59 -5.26 9.19 10.67
CA SER A 59 -3.96 9.60 11.21
C SER A 59 -2.76 9.13 10.38
N LEU A 60 -2.93 8.11 9.53
CA LEU A 60 -1.88 7.56 8.69
C LEU A 60 -1.77 8.24 7.32
N VAL A 61 -2.77 9.03 6.92
CA VAL A 61 -2.80 9.69 5.60
C VAL A 61 -1.54 10.52 5.38
N LYS A 62 -1.21 11.40 6.33
CA LYS A 62 -0.04 12.28 6.22
C LYS A 62 1.29 11.51 6.29
N PRO A 63 1.57 10.66 7.30
CA PRO A 63 2.81 9.89 7.38
C PRO A 63 3.08 9.05 6.13
N VAL A 64 2.04 8.40 5.58
CA VAL A 64 2.17 7.55 4.40
C VAL A 64 2.38 8.38 3.13
N ALA A 65 1.71 9.52 2.99
CA ALA A 65 1.96 10.45 1.89
C ALA A 65 3.40 11.01 1.91
N GLU A 66 3.92 11.34 3.09
CA GLU A 66 5.31 11.79 3.27
C GLU A 66 6.33 10.67 2.97
N ALA A 67 6.03 9.44 3.38
CA ALA A 67 6.85 8.28 3.03
C ALA A 67 6.89 8.07 1.51
N LEU A 68 5.74 8.13 0.82
CA LEU A 68 5.68 8.00 -0.64
C LEU A 68 6.45 9.11 -1.36
N LYS A 69 6.36 10.35 -0.88
CA LYS A 69 7.17 11.47 -1.38
C LYS A 69 8.67 11.18 -1.23
N THR A 70 9.09 10.69 -0.07
CA THR A 70 10.50 10.35 0.22
C THR A 70 11.00 9.21 -0.65
N LEU A 71 10.13 8.25 -0.97
CA LEU A 71 10.43 7.11 -1.85
C LEU A 71 10.40 7.48 -3.35
N GLY A 72 10.10 8.75 -3.69
CA GLY A 72 10.20 9.26 -5.06
C GLY A 72 8.91 9.21 -5.88
N ALA A 73 7.74 9.08 -5.25
CA ALA A 73 6.47 9.21 -5.97
C ALA A 73 6.33 10.62 -6.57
N GLU A 74 5.99 10.72 -7.86
CA GLU A 74 5.70 12.00 -8.51
C GLU A 74 4.37 12.56 -8.03
N ARG A 75 3.36 11.70 -7.89
CA ARG A 75 2.04 12.03 -7.34
C ARG A 75 1.52 10.85 -6.52
N ALA A 76 1.00 11.15 -5.34
CA ALA A 76 0.32 10.16 -4.52
C ALA A 76 -0.98 10.75 -4.00
N LEU A 77 -2.07 9.97 -4.07
CA LEU A 77 -3.32 10.25 -3.38
C LEU A 77 -3.47 9.18 -2.29
N VAL A 78 -3.38 9.61 -1.03
CA VAL A 78 -3.57 8.73 0.13
C VAL A 78 -4.94 9.01 0.73
N VAL A 79 -5.76 7.97 0.88
CA VAL A 79 -7.17 8.09 1.28
C VAL A 79 -7.45 7.23 2.51
N ALA A 80 -8.38 7.72 3.33
CA ALA A 80 -8.95 6.98 4.46
C ALA A 80 -10.39 7.46 4.64
N ALA A 81 -11.32 6.53 4.75
CA ALA A 81 -12.72 6.83 5.00
C ALA A 81 -13.03 6.87 6.51
N ARG A 82 -14.04 7.65 6.91
CA ARG A 82 -14.46 7.75 8.32
C ARG A 82 -15.13 6.49 8.84
N ASP A 83 -15.75 5.73 7.93
CA ASP A 83 -16.33 4.41 8.19
C ASP A 83 -15.26 3.30 8.36
N GLY A 84 -13.98 3.66 8.25
CA GLY A 84 -12.85 2.76 8.48
C GLY A 84 -12.39 2.00 7.23
N LEU A 85 -12.98 2.28 6.06
CA LEU A 85 -12.49 1.77 4.79
C LEU A 85 -11.18 2.44 4.37
N ASP A 86 -10.34 1.70 3.67
CA ASP A 86 -9.12 2.17 3.04
C ASP A 86 -9.37 2.59 1.58
N GLU A 87 -10.57 3.07 1.28
CA GLU A 87 -10.97 3.51 -0.07
C GLU A 87 -11.67 4.87 -0.03
N LEU A 88 -11.92 5.47 -1.19
CA LEU A 88 -12.80 6.63 -1.30
C LEU A 88 -14.24 6.18 -1.05
N THR A 89 -14.89 6.75 -0.04
CA THR A 89 -16.26 6.42 0.32
C THR A 89 -17.24 7.50 -0.17
N LEU A 90 -18.49 7.09 -0.43
CA LEU A 90 -19.60 8.01 -0.69
C LEU A 90 -20.34 8.39 0.61
N SER A 91 -20.04 7.72 1.72
CA SER A 91 -20.73 7.86 3.00
C SER A 91 -20.36 9.11 3.80
N GLY A 92 -19.28 9.80 3.44
CA GLY A 92 -18.71 10.95 4.19
C GLY A 92 -17.71 10.58 5.28
#